data_AF-H2Z103-F1
#
_entry.id   AF-H2Z103-F1
#
_cell.length_a   1.000
_cell.length_b   1.000
_cell.length_c   1.000
_cell.angle_alpha   90.00
_cell.angle_beta   90.00
_cell.angle_gamma   90.00
#
_symmetry.space_group_name_H-M   'P 1'
#
loop_
_entity.id
_entity.type
_entity.pdbx_description
1 polymer ?
#
loop_
_entity_poly.entity_id
_entity_poly.type
_entity_poly.pdbx_seq_one_letter_code
_entity_poly.pdbx_strand_id
1 'polypeptide(L)'
;KNLDFKSTSSQTFIKCFVSTICGKAVESDLDHSDNLINRRSPLISVYLTAAKDCDKLKQVVIDEVFTSAEKKKYNEEKICKLLQRFYVNGVICDDALRVWVNQENHSVQCYKVQEIARQAFPELWLIVTDG
;
A
#
# COMPACT_ATOMS: atom_id res chain seq x y z
N LYS A 1 -13.85 22.03 -11.35
CA LYS A 1 -13.98 20.97 -12.39
C LYS A 1 -14.00 19.64 -11.67
N ASN A 2 -15.13 18.92 -11.65
CA ASN A 2 -15.18 17.56 -11.13
C ASN A 2 -14.46 16.64 -12.11
N LEU A 3 -13.36 16.02 -11.67
CA LEU A 3 -12.69 14.96 -12.41
C LEU A 3 -13.49 13.67 -12.18
N ASP A 4 -14.35 13.30 -13.11
CA ASP A 4 -15.09 12.04 -13.05
C ASP A 4 -14.23 10.93 -13.68
N PHE A 5 -13.44 10.26 -12.86
CA PHE A 5 -12.61 9.15 -13.32
C PHE A 5 -13.43 7.85 -13.36
N LYS A 6 -13.46 7.17 -14.51
CA LYS A 6 -14.02 5.81 -14.62
C LYS A 6 -13.22 4.86 -13.73
N SER A 7 -13.89 4.07 -12.89
CA SER A 7 -13.23 3.28 -11.84
C SER A 7 -12.18 2.29 -12.39
N THR A 8 -12.40 1.72 -13.57
CA THR A 8 -11.43 0.83 -14.24
C THR A 8 -10.16 1.55 -14.68
N SER A 9 -10.26 2.77 -15.22
CA SER A 9 -9.09 3.56 -15.61
C SER A 9 -8.27 4.02 -14.40
N SER A 10 -8.93 4.39 -13.30
CA SER A 10 -8.26 4.73 -12.04
C SER A 10 -7.50 3.56 -11.45
N GLN A 11 -8.09 2.36 -11.47
CA GLN A 11 -7.43 1.16 -10.97
C GLN A 11 -6.17 0.82 -11.76
N THR A 12 -6.24 0.81 -13.10
CA THR A 12 -5.06 0.51 -13.93
C THR A 12 -3.96 1.54 -13.70
N PHE A 13 -4.30 2.82 -13.62
CA PHE A 13 -3.33 3.87 -13.32
C PHE A 13 -2.66 3.65 -11.96
N ILE A 14 -3.46 3.45 -10.89
CA ILE A 14 -2.95 3.23 -9.54
C ILE A 14 -2.04 2.01 -9.51
N LYS A 15 -2.43 0.90 -10.13
CA LYS A 15 -1.59 -0.31 -10.19
C LYS A 15 -0.24 -0.04 -10.85
N CYS A 16 -0.23 0.53 -12.05
CA CYS A 16 1.01 0.86 -12.75
C CYS A 16 1.89 1.84 -11.95
N PHE A 17 1.27 2.83 -11.32
CA PHE A 17 1.98 3.86 -10.58
C PHE A 17 2.59 3.30 -9.29
N VAL A 18 1.81 2.58 -8.48
CA VAL A 18 2.26 1.90 -7.25
C VAL A 18 3.39 0.91 -7.57
N SER A 19 3.25 0.09 -8.59
CA SER A 19 4.30 -0.85 -8.97
C SER A 19 5.62 -0.17 -9.33
N THR A 20 5.54 0.94 -10.08
CA THR A 20 6.71 1.73 -10.46
C THR A 20 7.40 2.35 -9.25
N ILE A 21 6.64 2.96 -8.34
CA ILE A 21 7.23 3.62 -7.16
C ILE A 21 7.77 2.62 -6.14
N CYS A 22 7.10 1.48 -5.92
CA CYS A 22 7.62 0.40 -5.07
C CYS A 22 8.94 -0.14 -5.61
N GLY A 23 9.00 -0.39 -6.92
CA GLY A 23 10.21 -0.84 -7.59
C GLY A 23 11.38 0.10 -7.37
N LYS A 24 11.17 1.39 -7.68
CA LYS A 24 12.23 2.39 -7.58
C LYS A 24 12.61 2.72 -6.14
N ALA A 25 11.64 2.88 -5.24
CA ALA A 25 11.91 3.24 -3.84
C ALA A 25 12.83 2.21 -3.16
N VAL A 26 12.57 0.92 -3.36
CA VAL A 26 13.43 -0.16 -2.82
C VAL A 26 14.84 -0.13 -3.41
N GLU A 27 14.99 0.28 -4.67
CA GLU A 27 16.28 0.36 -5.36
C GLU A 27 17.08 1.62 -4.97
N SER A 28 16.41 2.72 -4.61
CA SER A 28 17.08 4.02 -4.41
C SER A 28 17.13 4.55 -2.99
N ASP A 29 16.03 4.50 -2.24
CA ASP A 29 15.84 5.46 -1.13
C ASP A 29 14.78 5.06 -0.09
N LEU A 30 14.34 3.80 0.01
CA LEU A 30 13.21 3.38 0.87
C LEU A 30 13.28 3.87 2.34
N ASP A 31 14.49 3.89 2.90
CA ASP A 31 14.73 4.32 4.28
C ASP A 31 14.86 5.84 4.43
N HIS A 32 15.02 6.58 3.34
CA HIS A 32 15.13 8.04 3.35
C HIS A 32 13.78 8.72 3.63
N SER A 33 13.80 9.84 4.35
CA SER A 33 12.61 10.63 4.67
C SER A 33 11.95 11.26 3.44
N ASP A 34 12.75 11.52 2.42
CA ASP A 34 12.30 12.08 1.13
C ASP A 34 12.27 11.01 0.02
N ASN A 35 11.87 9.79 0.39
CA ASN A 35 11.83 8.67 -0.56
C ASN A 35 10.78 8.88 -1.66
N LEU A 36 10.90 8.10 -2.74
CA LEU A 36 10.00 8.23 -3.88
C LEU A 36 8.51 8.02 -3.52
N ILE A 37 8.18 7.16 -2.55
CA ILE A 37 6.79 6.97 -2.10
C ILE A 37 6.27 8.25 -1.47
N ASN A 38 7.04 8.86 -0.56
CA ASN A 38 6.65 10.12 0.08
C ASN A 38 6.44 11.24 -0.96
N ARG A 39 7.36 11.37 -1.92
CA ARG A 39 7.27 12.39 -2.99
C ARG A 39 6.07 12.21 -3.92
N ARG A 40 5.62 10.97 -4.13
CA ARG A 40 4.60 10.63 -5.14
C ARG A 40 3.23 10.30 -4.56
N SER A 41 3.15 10.03 -3.26
CA SER A 41 1.90 9.76 -2.54
C SER A 41 0.84 10.85 -2.72
N PRO A 42 1.16 12.16 -2.74
CA PRO A 42 0.14 13.19 -2.96
C PRO A 42 -0.65 13.02 -4.27
N LEU A 43 0.00 12.52 -5.33
CA LEU A 43 -0.68 12.26 -6.59
C LEU A 43 -1.66 11.09 -6.45
N ILE A 44 -1.27 10.01 -5.78
CA ILE A 44 -2.16 8.87 -5.53
C ILE A 44 -3.38 9.34 -4.73
N SER A 45 -3.15 10.10 -3.66
CA SER A 45 -4.23 10.64 -2.81
C SER A 45 -5.25 11.44 -3.61
N VAL A 46 -4.82 12.27 -4.58
CA VAL A 46 -5.73 13.00 -5.47
C VAL A 46 -6.66 12.05 -6.24
N TYR A 47 -6.12 10.97 -6.81
CA TYR A 47 -6.91 9.98 -7.54
C TYR A 47 -7.86 9.20 -6.62
N LEU A 48 -7.40 8.86 -5.41
CA LEU A 48 -8.24 8.20 -4.41
C LEU A 48 -9.43 9.08 -4.02
N THR A 49 -9.17 10.35 -3.67
CA THR A 49 -10.21 11.29 -3.24
C THR A 49 -11.19 11.67 -4.34
N ALA A 50 -10.75 11.65 -5.61
CA ALA A 50 -11.62 11.96 -6.74
C ALA A 50 -12.50 10.77 -7.16
N ALA A 51 -12.18 9.56 -6.69
CA ALA A 51 -12.92 8.36 -7.05
C ALA A 51 -14.12 8.12 -6.12
N LYS A 52 -15.25 7.70 -6.71
CA LYS A 52 -16.43 7.26 -5.93
C LYS A 52 -16.14 6.01 -5.10
N ASP A 53 -15.26 5.14 -5.57
CA ASP A 53 -14.88 3.87 -4.92
C ASP A 53 -13.52 3.99 -4.20
N CYS A 54 -13.32 5.06 -3.42
CA CYS A 54 -12.03 5.36 -2.77
C CYS A 54 -11.48 4.17 -1.98
N ASP A 55 -12.29 3.52 -1.14
CA ASP A 55 -11.82 2.41 -0.30
C ASP A 55 -11.42 1.18 -1.12
N LYS A 56 -12.11 0.92 -2.24
CA LYS A 56 -11.70 -0.12 -3.19
C LYS A 56 -10.36 0.21 -3.85
N LEU A 57 -10.09 1.47 -4.13
CA LEU A 57 -8.80 1.87 -4.69
C LEU A 57 -7.66 1.78 -3.65
N LYS A 58 -7.94 2.02 -2.37
CA LYS A 58 -6.96 1.76 -1.30
C LYS A 58 -6.60 0.27 -1.21
N GLN A 59 -7.57 -0.64 -1.36
CA GLN A 59 -7.29 -2.07 -1.48
C GLN A 59 -6.36 -2.37 -2.67
N VAL A 60 -6.63 -1.75 -3.83
CA VAL A 60 -5.79 -1.91 -5.02
C VAL A 60 -4.34 -1.44 -4.77
N VAL A 61 -4.12 -0.41 -3.95
CA VAL A 61 -2.76 -0.01 -3.55
C VAL A 61 -2.09 -1.13 -2.75
N ILE A 62 -2.78 -1.68 -1.75
CA ILE A 62 -2.24 -2.76 -0.90
C ILE A 62 -1.91 -3.99 -1.77
N ASP A 63 -2.87 -4.48 -2.56
CA ASP A 63 -2.69 -5.65 -3.44
C ASP A 63 -1.51 -5.47 -4.41
N GLU A 64 -1.32 -4.26 -4.95
CA GLU A 64 -0.24 -3.98 -5.88
C GLU A 64 1.13 -3.89 -5.18
N VAL A 65 1.20 -3.44 -3.93
CA VAL A 65 2.44 -3.52 -3.13
C VAL A 65 2.89 -4.97 -3.03
N PHE A 66 1.99 -5.90 -2.70
CA PHE A 66 2.29 -7.33 -2.63
C PHE A 66 2.65 -7.91 -4.00
N THR A 67 1.84 -7.64 -5.03
CA THR A 67 2.09 -8.09 -6.39
C THR A 67 3.48 -7.66 -6.88
N SER A 68 3.87 -6.42 -6.57
CA SER A 68 5.17 -5.88 -6.94
C SER A 68 6.30 -6.51 -6.13
N ALA A 69 6.09 -6.73 -4.84
CA ALA A 69 7.04 -7.39 -3.96
C ALA A 69 7.31 -8.84 -4.38
N GLU A 70 6.27 -9.61 -4.75
CA GLU A 70 6.41 -10.98 -5.24
C GLU A 70 7.20 -11.03 -6.54
N LYS A 71 6.84 -10.19 -7.53
CA LYS A 71 7.55 -10.09 -8.82
C LYS A 71 9.03 -9.76 -8.64
N LYS A 72 9.35 -8.90 -7.66
CA LYS A 72 10.71 -8.44 -7.38
C LYS A 72 11.42 -9.27 -6.30
N LYS A 73 10.77 -10.28 -5.73
CA LYS A 73 11.27 -11.12 -4.63
C LYS A 73 11.74 -10.31 -3.40
N TYR A 74 10.96 -9.30 -3.01
CA TYR A 74 11.23 -8.54 -1.79
C TYR A 74 10.95 -9.39 -0.56
N ASN A 75 11.79 -9.22 0.46
CA ASN A 75 11.56 -9.83 1.76
C ASN A 75 10.42 -9.11 2.50
N GLU A 76 9.95 -9.75 3.56
CA GLU A 76 8.82 -9.31 4.36
C GLU A 76 9.10 -7.94 5.03
N GLU A 77 10.34 -7.65 5.40
CA GLU A 77 10.74 -6.34 5.94
C GLU A 77 10.50 -5.21 4.93
N LYS A 78 10.92 -5.40 3.67
CA LYS A 78 10.68 -4.41 2.60
C LYS A 78 9.20 -4.22 2.34
N ILE A 79 8.42 -5.29 2.36
CA ILE A 79 6.95 -5.22 2.22
C ILE A 79 6.35 -4.35 3.33
N CYS A 80 6.73 -4.60 4.59
CA CYS A 80 6.25 -3.82 5.72
C CYS A 80 6.64 -2.35 5.60
N LYS A 81 7.88 -2.04 5.21
CA LYS A 81 8.32 -0.67 4.96
C LYS A 81 7.50 0.01 3.87
N LEU A 82 7.26 -0.67 2.74
CA LEU A 82 6.44 -0.13 1.65
C LEU A 82 5.03 0.22 2.15
N LEU A 83 4.36 -0.71 2.84
CA LEU A 83 3.02 -0.49 3.42
C LEU A 83 3.03 0.65 4.44
N GLN A 84 4.02 0.69 5.34
CA GLN A 84 4.18 1.76 6.32
C GLN A 84 4.31 3.12 5.65
N ARG A 85 5.11 3.23 4.57
CA ARG A 85 5.23 4.49 3.85
C ARG A 85 3.90 4.92 3.26
N PHE A 86 3.15 4.04 2.59
CA PHE A 86 1.83 4.41 2.07
C PHE A 86 0.85 4.78 3.18
N TYR A 87 0.92 4.11 4.32
CA TYR A 87 0.09 4.37 5.49
C TYR A 87 0.37 5.74 6.10
N VAL A 88 1.64 6.06 6.39
CA VAL A 88 2.05 7.35 6.95
C VAL A 88 1.72 8.52 6.01
N ASN A 89 1.70 8.29 4.70
CA ASN A 89 1.27 9.30 3.72
C ASN A 89 -0.27 9.37 3.53
N GLY A 90 -1.05 8.59 4.28
CA GLY A 90 -2.51 8.57 4.19
C GLY A 90 -3.06 8.00 2.87
N VAL A 91 -2.23 7.28 2.12
CA VAL A 91 -2.66 6.63 0.86
C VAL A 91 -3.47 5.37 1.17
N ILE A 92 -3.09 4.63 2.20
CA ILE A 92 -3.86 3.52 2.77
C ILE A 92 -4.23 3.86 4.22
N CYS A 93 -5.32 3.27 4.72
CA CYS A 93 -5.84 3.54 6.06
C CYS A 93 -6.17 2.23 6.80
N ASP A 94 -6.48 2.36 8.09
CA ASP A 94 -6.73 1.23 9.01
C ASP A 94 -7.77 0.26 8.44
N ASP A 95 -8.93 0.78 8.02
CA ASP A 95 -10.01 -0.04 7.44
C ASP A 95 -9.54 -0.83 6.23
N ALA A 96 -8.67 -0.23 5.40
CA ALA A 96 -8.17 -0.91 4.22
C ALA A 96 -7.23 -2.06 4.59
N LEU A 97 -6.36 -1.85 5.57
CA LEU A 97 -5.47 -2.89 6.09
C LEU A 97 -6.25 -4.01 6.79
N ARG A 98 -7.27 -3.68 7.60
CA ARG A 98 -8.16 -4.66 8.27
C ARG A 98 -8.89 -5.53 7.25
N VAL A 99 -9.48 -4.92 6.22
CA VAL A 99 -10.15 -5.66 5.15
C VAL A 99 -9.17 -6.57 4.42
N TRP A 100 -7.95 -6.12 4.16
CA TRP A 100 -6.94 -6.93 3.49
C TRP A 100 -6.52 -8.17 4.32
N VAL A 101 -6.32 -8.00 5.63
CA VAL A 101 -5.95 -9.10 6.55
C VAL A 101 -7.02 -10.18 6.62
N ASN A 102 -8.29 -9.77 6.57
CA ASN A 102 -9.44 -10.68 6.72
C ASN A 102 -9.84 -11.39 5.41
N GLN A 103 -9.11 -11.20 4.32
CA GLN A 103 -9.33 -11.93 3.06
C GLN A 103 -8.66 -13.30 3.11
N GLU A 104 -9.45 -14.37 2.96
CA GLU A 104 -9.01 -15.78 3.05
C GLU A 104 -7.79 -16.11 2.15
N ASN A 105 -7.64 -15.40 1.03
CA ASN A 105 -6.58 -15.62 0.05
C ASN A 105 -5.19 -15.09 0.49
N HIS A 106 -5.08 -14.35 1.59
CA HIS A 106 -3.84 -13.69 2.00
C HIS A 106 -3.22 -14.28 3.29
N SER A 107 -3.75 -15.38 3.82
CA SER A 107 -3.43 -15.91 5.16
C SER A 107 -1.93 -16.04 5.49
N VAL A 108 -1.09 -16.54 4.57
CA VAL A 108 0.35 -16.71 4.81
C VAL A 108 1.11 -15.37 4.72
N GLN A 109 0.75 -14.48 3.79
CA GLN A 109 1.39 -13.16 3.67
C GLN A 109 0.96 -12.23 4.82
N CYS A 110 -0.30 -12.30 5.24
CA CYS A 110 -0.81 -11.56 6.40
C CYS A 110 -0.07 -11.94 7.68
N TYR A 111 0.10 -13.24 7.96
CA TYR A 111 0.82 -13.71 9.14
C TYR A 111 2.27 -13.18 9.19
N LYS A 112 2.94 -13.13 8.04
CA LYS A 112 4.31 -12.62 7.94
C LYS A 112 4.42 -11.12 8.15
N VAL A 113 3.48 -10.34 7.59
CA VAL A 113 3.41 -8.89 7.79
C VAL A 113 3.04 -8.57 9.24
N GLN A 114 2.14 -9.34 9.85
CA GLN A 114 1.81 -9.30 11.27
C GLN A 114 3.07 -9.48 12.14
N GLU A 115 3.81 -10.58 11.99
CA GLU A 115 4.99 -10.84 12.83
C GLU A 115 6.08 -9.76 12.74
N ILE A 116 6.30 -9.17 11.56
CA ILE A 116 7.28 -8.08 11.39
C ILE A 116 6.73 -6.76 11.91
N ALA A 117 5.45 -6.46 11.66
CA ALA A 117 4.83 -5.27 12.21
C ALA A 117 4.90 -5.26 13.74
N ARG A 118 4.73 -6.41 14.40
CA ARG A 118 4.87 -6.56 15.86
C ARG A 118 6.21 -6.04 16.38
N GLN A 119 7.28 -6.23 15.61
CA GLN A 119 8.65 -5.95 16.04
C GLN A 119 9.14 -4.58 15.57
N ALA A 120 8.71 -4.13 14.39
CA ALA A 120 9.30 -2.97 13.71
C ALA A 120 8.31 -1.83 13.44
N PHE A 121 6.99 -2.10 13.44
CA PHE A 121 5.94 -1.16 13.03
C PHE A 121 4.68 -1.32 13.91
N PRO A 122 4.76 -0.95 15.21
CA PRO A 122 3.70 -1.22 16.19
C PRO A 122 2.35 -0.59 15.82
N GLU A 123 2.35 0.52 15.08
CA GLU A 123 1.16 1.15 14.52
C GLU A 123 0.46 0.25 13.48
N LEU A 124 1.21 -0.42 12.61
CA LEU A 124 0.65 -1.38 11.67
C LEU A 124 0.18 -2.64 12.41
N TRP A 125 0.95 -3.10 13.41
CA TRP A 125 0.64 -4.29 14.20
C TRP A 125 -0.75 -4.22 14.84
N LEU A 126 -1.04 -3.13 15.55
CA LEU A 126 -2.33 -2.94 16.22
C LEU A 126 -3.50 -3.05 15.24
N ILE A 127 -3.33 -2.53 14.02
CA ILE A 127 -4.38 -2.55 13.00
C ILE A 127 -4.59 -3.95 12.44
N VAL A 128 -3.49 -4.70 12.22
CA VAL A 128 -3.56 -6.03 11.59
C VAL A 128 -3.94 -7.15 12.56
N THR A 129 -3.97 -6.91 13.88
CA THR A 129 -4.33 -7.94 14.88
C THR A 129 -5.67 -7.74 15.57
N ASP A 130 -6.27 -6.57 15.43
CA ASP A 130 -7.52 -6.18 16.12
C ASP A 130 -8.77 -6.43 15.25
N GLY A 131 -8.69 -7.46 14.40
CA GLY A 131 -9.69 -7.89 13.41
C GLY A 131 -10.44 -9.15 13.82
#